data_AF-A0A817MFK4-F1
#
_entry.id   AF-A0A817MFK4-F1
#
_cell.length_a   1.000
_cell.length_b   1.000
_cell.length_c   1.000
_cell.angle_alpha   90.00
_cell.angle_beta   90.00
_cell.angle_gamma   90.00
#
_symmetry.space_group_name_H-M   'P 1'
#
loop_
_entity.id
_entity.type
_entity.pdbx_description
1 polymer ?
#
loop_
_entity_poly.entity_id
_entity_poly.type
_entity_poly.pdbx_seq_one_letter_code
_entity_poly.pdbx_strand_id
1 'polypeptide(L)'
;MFLVKTIKTKNLNFASDSGSISFQVCESMSSPVPSSLESSGSRLAEFLGEDVIKDKGLCCRFVIANVPRDAPVTERAIPLAIFQSEQSIRNHYLRKWLHLSTVDNLDIREILDWNYYIDRFNSCIQKIITIPAALQNIRNPVPRVSHPDWLHKRLVEK
;
A
#
# COMPACT_ATOMS: atom_id res chain seq x y z
N MET A 1 32.59 10.83 5.25
CA MET A 1 32.83 10.14 3.97
C MET A 1 32.49 8.67 4.19
N PHE A 2 31.21 8.32 4.10
CA PHE A 2 30.71 6.97 4.41
C PHE A 2 30.83 6.07 3.20
N LEU A 3 31.44 4.90 3.43
CA LEU A 3 31.72 3.87 2.45
C LEU A 3 30.42 3.16 2.04
N VAL A 4 29.94 3.42 0.82
CA VAL A 4 28.86 2.67 0.18
C VAL A 4 29.42 1.32 -0.26
N LYS A 5 29.13 0.25 0.49
CA LYS A 5 29.30 -1.12 0.00
C LYS A 5 28.02 -1.58 -0.69
N THR A 6 28.07 -1.52 -2.01
CA THR A 6 27.16 -2.13 -2.97
C THR A 6 27.06 -3.64 -2.72
N ILE A 7 25.88 -4.13 -2.33
CA ILE A 7 25.53 -5.55 -2.44
C ILE A 7 24.65 -5.71 -3.67
N LYS A 8 25.23 -6.35 -4.68
CA LYS A 8 24.56 -6.90 -5.85
C LYS A 8 23.55 -7.96 -5.38
N THR A 9 22.27 -7.69 -5.51
CA THR A 9 21.23 -8.72 -5.70
C THR A 9 20.67 -8.58 -7.10
N LYS A 10 20.78 -9.67 -7.86
CA LYS A 10 20.31 -9.78 -9.23
C LYS A 10 18.77 -9.79 -9.23
N ASN A 11 18.20 -8.84 -9.97
CA ASN A 11 16.93 -8.92 -10.72
C ASN A 11 15.64 -9.30 -9.96
N LEU A 12 14.98 -8.29 -9.41
CA LEU A 12 13.70 -7.83 -9.99
C LEU A 12 13.83 -6.31 -10.22
N ASN A 13 13.96 -5.92 -11.47
CA ASN A 13 14.20 -4.54 -11.90
C ASN A 13 13.05 -3.61 -11.49
N PHE A 14 13.41 -2.44 -10.95
CA PHE A 14 12.59 -1.22 -10.95
C PHE A 14 13.52 0.00 -11.14
N ALA A 15 14.02 0.15 -12.35
CA ALA A 15 14.46 1.40 -12.99
C ALA A 15 14.55 1.03 -14.49
N SER A 16 13.95 1.68 -15.48
CA SER A 16 13.38 3.02 -15.67
C SER A 16 12.36 2.96 -16.82
N ASP A 17 11.64 4.06 -17.05
CA ASP A 17 10.75 4.34 -18.20
C ASP A 17 9.38 3.64 -18.27
N SER A 18 8.35 4.46 -18.51
CA SER A 18 6.91 4.14 -18.72
C SER A 18 6.03 3.90 -17.47
N GLY A 19 5.68 5.00 -16.80
CA GLY A 19 4.26 5.37 -16.60
C GLY A 19 3.29 4.43 -15.85
N SER A 20 3.77 3.43 -15.11
CA SER A 20 2.89 2.48 -14.40
C SER A 20 3.03 2.67 -12.89
N ILE A 21 2.07 3.34 -12.26
CA ILE A 21 1.93 3.39 -10.79
C ILE A 21 1.63 1.97 -10.32
N SER A 22 2.61 1.30 -9.73
CA SER A 22 2.41 0.00 -9.07
C SER A 22 1.96 0.22 -7.63
N PHE A 23 0.77 -0.29 -7.27
CA PHE A 23 0.04 -0.12 -6.00
C PHE A 23 0.67 -0.83 -4.78
N GLN A 24 1.99 -0.80 -4.66
CA GLN A 24 2.70 -1.57 -3.65
C GLN A 24 3.20 -0.69 -2.50
N VAL A 25 2.99 -1.17 -1.28
CA VAL A 25 3.73 -0.70 -0.10
C VAL A 25 4.87 -1.69 0.16
N CYS A 26 6.12 -1.23 0.08
CA CYS A 26 7.30 -1.97 0.57
C CYS A 26 7.81 -1.21 1.79
N GLU A 27 7.81 -1.88 2.93
CA GLU A 27 8.38 -1.36 4.16
C GLU A 27 9.30 -2.43 4.74
N SER A 28 10.46 -2.00 5.25
CA SER A 28 11.42 -2.89 5.91
C SER A 28 11.02 -3.10 7.37
N MET A 29 11.12 -4.33 7.85
CA MET A 29 10.95 -4.62 9.28
C MET A 29 12.10 -4.00 10.10
N SER A 30 11.92 -2.76 10.55
CA SER A 30 12.81 -2.01 11.45
C SER A 30 12.03 -1.53 12.66
N SER A 31 12.61 -1.59 13.86
CA SER A 31 11.94 -1.13 15.09
C SER A 31 11.95 0.40 15.21
N PRO A 32 10.83 1.06 15.56
CA PRO A 32 9.48 0.52 15.72
C PRO A 32 8.80 0.25 14.37
N VAL A 33 8.14 -0.91 14.25
CA VAL A 33 7.42 -1.31 13.03
C VAL A 33 6.02 -0.69 13.01
N PRO A 34 5.54 -0.18 11.86
CA PRO A 34 4.15 0.23 11.76
C PRO A 34 3.23 -0.99 11.84
N SER A 35 2.06 -0.85 12.47
CA SER A 35 1.14 -1.96 12.74
C SER A 35 0.60 -2.68 11.50
N SER A 36 0.57 -2.01 10.34
CA SER A 36 0.26 -2.65 9.05
C SER A 36 1.33 -3.65 8.61
N LEU A 37 2.58 -3.38 8.99
CA LEU A 37 3.71 -4.27 8.75
C LEU A 37 3.67 -5.50 9.65
N GLU A 38 3.22 -5.33 10.90
CA GLU A 38 3.05 -6.43 11.85
C GLU A 38 1.99 -7.41 11.34
N SER A 39 0.82 -6.92 10.93
CA SER A 39 -0.23 -7.76 10.35
C SER A 39 0.20 -8.45 9.05
N SER A 40 0.88 -7.73 8.16
CA SER A 40 1.44 -8.31 6.93
C SER A 40 2.51 -9.36 7.22
N GLY A 41 3.37 -9.10 8.22
CA GLY A 41 4.42 -9.99 8.68
C GLY A 41 3.84 -11.28 9.26
N SER A 42 2.81 -11.19 10.10
CA SER A 42 2.12 -12.37 10.63
C SER A 42 1.48 -13.23 9.54
N ARG A 43 0.85 -12.61 8.53
CA ARG A 43 0.29 -13.33 7.38
C ARG A 43 1.36 -13.98 6.51
N LEU A 44 2.50 -13.30 6.34
CA LEU A 44 3.65 -13.85 5.64
C LEU A 44 4.26 -15.02 6.42
N ALA A 45 4.28 -14.96 7.76
CA ALA A 45 4.72 -16.03 8.66
C ALA A 45 3.86 -17.27 8.48
N GLU A 46 2.55 -17.05 8.49
CA GLU A 46 1.56 -18.10 8.34
C GLU A 46 1.67 -18.78 6.97
N PHE A 47 1.93 -17.99 5.93
CA PHE A 47 2.01 -18.46 4.55
C PHE A 47 3.33 -19.18 4.23
N LEU A 48 4.48 -18.66 4.68
CA LEU A 48 5.82 -19.16 4.33
C LEU A 48 6.50 -19.99 5.44
N GLY A 49 5.92 -20.02 6.64
CA GLY A 49 6.53 -20.59 7.85
C GLY A 49 7.33 -19.55 8.65
N GLU A 50 7.41 -19.74 9.97
CA GLU A 50 8.07 -18.81 10.92
C GLU A 50 9.57 -18.62 10.64
N ASP A 51 10.21 -19.55 9.95
CA ASP A 51 11.64 -19.50 9.67
C ASP A 51 12.03 -18.40 8.67
N VAL A 52 11.09 -17.93 7.83
CA VAL A 52 11.35 -16.90 6.81
C VAL A 52 11.43 -15.48 7.41
N ILE A 53 10.94 -15.27 8.64
CA ILE A 53 10.87 -13.95 9.30
C ILE A 53 12.09 -13.66 10.17
N LYS A 54 12.93 -14.67 10.42
CA LYS A 54 14.10 -14.54 11.30
C LYS A 54 15.24 -13.74 10.65
N ASP A 55 15.20 -13.56 9.34
CA ASP A 55 16.20 -12.80 8.60
C ASP A 55 15.96 -11.29 8.71
N LYS A 56 16.90 -10.60 9.36
CA LYS A 56 16.94 -9.13 9.43
C LYS A 56 17.08 -8.57 8.01
N GLY A 57 16.08 -7.80 7.57
CA GLY A 57 16.08 -7.14 6.26
C GLY A 57 15.01 -7.61 5.28
N LEU A 58 14.05 -8.43 5.72
CA LEU A 58 12.87 -8.77 4.93
C LEU A 58 12.08 -7.47 4.58
N CYS A 59 11.98 -7.11 3.29
CA CYS A 59 10.96 -6.16 2.85
C CYS A 59 9.64 -6.91 2.73
N CYS A 60 8.67 -6.54 3.56
CA CYS A 60 7.30 -6.98 3.43
C CYS A 60 6.63 -6.11 2.36
N ARG A 61 6.39 -6.72 1.18
CA ARG A 61 5.59 -6.12 0.11
C ARG A 61 4.13 -6.50 0.31
N PHE A 62 3.24 -5.53 0.42
CA PHE A 62 1.82 -5.79 0.65
C PHE A 62 0.88 -4.84 -0.11
N VAL A 63 -0.38 -5.23 -0.17
CA VAL A 63 -1.51 -4.44 -0.69
C VAL A 63 -2.62 -4.35 0.36
N ILE A 64 -3.43 -3.31 0.30
CA ILE A 64 -4.58 -3.14 1.21
C ILE A 64 -5.84 -3.68 0.55
N ALA A 65 -6.51 -4.60 1.24
CA ALA A 65 -7.76 -5.21 0.78
C ALA A 65 -8.99 -4.38 1.17
N ASN A 66 -10.05 -4.38 0.37
CA ASN A 66 -11.31 -3.69 0.63
C ASN A 66 -12.20 -4.41 1.67
N VAL A 67 -11.89 -5.67 1.99
CA VAL A 67 -12.66 -6.47 2.95
C VAL A 67 -11.74 -7.09 4.01
N PRO A 68 -12.23 -7.27 5.24
CA PRO A 68 -13.54 -6.85 5.76
C PRO A 68 -13.58 -5.32 6.00
N ARG A 69 -14.70 -4.65 5.64
CA ARG A 69 -14.77 -3.17 5.64
C ARG A 69 -14.65 -2.54 7.03
N ASP A 70 -15.07 -3.27 8.06
CA ASP A 70 -15.07 -2.80 9.44
C ASP A 70 -13.71 -2.95 10.12
N ALA A 71 -12.73 -3.61 9.46
CA ALA A 71 -11.41 -3.81 10.02
C ALA A 71 -10.46 -2.61 9.74
N PRO A 72 -9.53 -2.33 10.68
CA PRO A 72 -8.52 -1.31 10.46
C PRO A 72 -7.63 -1.63 9.25
N VAL A 73 -7.08 -0.60 8.61
CA VAL A 73 -6.18 -0.72 7.43
C VAL A 73 -5.05 -1.72 7.68
N THR A 74 -4.56 -1.79 8.91
CA THR A 74 -3.48 -2.66 9.35
C THR A 74 -3.83 -4.13 9.13
N GLU A 75 -5.02 -4.54 9.56
CA GLU A 75 -5.52 -5.91 9.43
C GLU A 75 -5.96 -6.25 8.00
N ARG A 76 -6.10 -5.26 7.12
CA ARG A 76 -6.45 -5.46 5.71
C ARG A 76 -5.23 -5.64 4.80
N ALA A 77 -4.02 -5.65 5.37
CA ALA A 77 -2.79 -5.77 4.60
C ALA A 77 -2.51 -7.22 4.16
N ILE A 78 -2.39 -7.46 2.86
CA ILE A 78 -2.17 -8.78 2.24
C ILE A 78 -0.77 -8.84 1.62
N PRO A 79 0.05 -9.84 1.98
CA PRO A 79 1.38 -9.99 1.39
C PRO A 79 1.29 -10.31 -0.10
N LEU A 80 2.05 -9.60 -0.93
CA LEU A 80 2.05 -9.79 -2.38
C LEU A 80 2.53 -11.18 -2.82
N ALA A 81 3.29 -11.87 -1.97
CA ALA A 81 3.77 -13.22 -2.21
C ALA A 81 2.62 -14.23 -2.46
N ILE A 82 1.42 -14.00 -1.90
CA ILE A 82 0.29 -14.92 -2.10
C ILE A 82 -0.18 -14.97 -3.55
N PHE A 83 -0.05 -13.86 -4.31
CA PHE A 83 -0.47 -13.80 -5.71
C PHE A 83 0.50 -14.53 -6.65
N GLN A 84 1.69 -14.90 -6.18
CA GLN A 84 2.66 -15.72 -6.91
C GLN A 84 2.49 -17.22 -6.64
N SER A 85 1.70 -17.58 -5.62
CA SER A 85 1.45 -18.98 -5.24
C SER A 85 0.44 -19.68 -6.14
N GLU A 86 0.37 -21.01 -6.05
CA GLU A 86 -0.63 -21.84 -6.74
C GLU A 86 -2.07 -21.40 -6.37
N GLN A 87 -3.01 -21.54 -7.31
CA GLN A 87 -4.39 -21.07 -7.13
C GLN A 87 -5.09 -21.71 -5.92
N SER A 88 -4.81 -22.98 -5.65
CA SER A 88 -5.34 -23.74 -4.50
C SER A 88 -4.91 -23.11 -3.17
N ILE A 89 -3.61 -22.86 -3.01
CA ILE A 89 -2.99 -22.23 -1.83
C ILE A 89 -3.46 -20.78 -1.70
N ARG A 90 -3.45 -20.02 -2.79
CA ARG A 90 -3.93 -18.63 -2.83
C ARG A 90 -5.39 -18.53 -2.35
N ASN A 91 -6.28 -19.35 -2.89
CA ASN A 91 -7.70 -19.33 -2.53
C ASN A 91 -7.89 -19.71 -1.05
N HIS A 92 -7.12 -20.66 -0.53
CA HIS A 92 -7.18 -21.05 0.88
C HIS A 92 -6.88 -19.88 1.82
N TYR A 93 -5.74 -19.20 1.64
CA TYR A 93 -5.35 -18.07 2.49
C TYR A 93 -6.21 -16.84 2.26
N LEU A 94 -6.60 -16.54 1.02
CA LEU A 94 -7.49 -15.41 0.74
C LEU A 94 -8.88 -15.58 1.38
N ARG A 95 -9.46 -16.80 1.38
CA ARG A 95 -10.71 -17.08 2.11
C ARG A 95 -10.58 -16.73 3.59
N LYS A 96 -9.45 -17.14 4.19
CA LYS A 96 -9.15 -16.91 5.60
C LYS A 96 -8.97 -15.43 5.92
N TRP A 97 -8.15 -14.70 5.16
CA TRP A 97 -7.80 -13.31 5.44
C TRP A 97 -8.87 -12.30 5.05
N LEU A 98 -9.67 -12.61 4.02
CA LEU A 98 -10.76 -11.75 3.55
C LEU A 98 -12.11 -12.06 4.22
N HIS A 99 -12.17 -13.10 5.08
CA HIS A 99 -13.39 -13.62 5.69
C HIS A 99 -14.49 -13.98 4.66
N LEU A 100 -14.09 -14.60 3.55
CA LEU A 100 -15.00 -14.99 2.47
C LEU A 100 -15.35 -16.48 2.58
N SER A 101 -16.64 -16.79 2.57
CA SER A 101 -17.17 -18.17 2.63
C SER A 101 -16.94 -18.95 1.33
N THR A 102 -16.98 -18.26 0.19
CA THR A 102 -16.70 -18.82 -1.14
C THR A 102 -15.75 -17.89 -1.89
N VAL A 103 -14.67 -18.45 -2.44
CA VAL A 103 -13.71 -17.72 -3.27
C VAL A 103 -13.43 -18.58 -4.48
N ASP A 104 -14.18 -18.34 -5.55
CA ASP A 104 -13.89 -18.90 -6.86
C ASP A 104 -13.53 -17.73 -7.78
N ASN A 105 -12.31 -17.77 -8.34
CA ASN A 105 -11.78 -16.79 -9.30
C ASN A 105 -11.82 -15.31 -8.87
N LEU A 106 -11.35 -14.98 -7.64
CA LEU A 106 -11.18 -13.57 -7.26
C LEU A 106 -10.09 -12.90 -8.10
N ASP A 107 -10.47 -11.82 -8.79
CA ASP A 107 -9.51 -10.92 -9.41
C ASP A 107 -8.86 -10.02 -8.35
N ILE A 108 -7.57 -9.73 -8.49
CA ILE A 108 -6.86 -8.82 -7.60
C ILE A 108 -7.54 -7.44 -7.56
N ARG A 109 -8.12 -7.00 -8.67
CA ARG A 109 -8.85 -5.72 -8.74
C ARG A 109 -10.04 -5.64 -7.80
N GLU A 110 -10.66 -6.78 -7.49
CA GLU A 110 -11.80 -6.87 -6.58
C GLU A 110 -11.35 -6.91 -5.12
N ILE A 111 -10.14 -7.42 -4.88
CA ILE A 111 -9.54 -7.50 -3.55
C ILE A 111 -9.09 -6.10 -3.08
N LEU A 112 -8.54 -5.27 -3.97
CA LEU A 112 -7.93 -3.99 -3.59
C LEU A 112 -8.94 -2.95 -3.06
N ASP A 113 -8.56 -2.26 -1.98
CA ASP A 113 -9.26 -1.06 -1.51
C ASP A 113 -8.89 0.16 -2.37
N TRP A 114 -9.60 0.34 -3.48
CA TRP A 114 -9.38 1.49 -4.36
C TRP A 114 -9.56 2.84 -3.66
N ASN A 115 -10.47 2.95 -2.69
CA ASN A 115 -10.71 4.20 -1.97
C ASN A 115 -9.48 4.59 -1.13
N TYR A 116 -8.90 3.62 -0.41
CA TYR A 116 -7.66 3.83 0.33
C TYR A 116 -6.53 4.39 -0.54
N TYR A 117 -6.33 3.83 -1.74
CA TYR A 117 -5.29 4.29 -2.65
C TYR A 117 -5.62 5.65 -3.28
N ILE A 118 -6.89 5.88 -3.65
CA ILE A 118 -7.36 7.17 -4.18
C ILE A 118 -7.17 8.28 -3.15
N ASP A 119 -7.53 8.06 -1.88
CA ASP A 119 -7.39 9.06 -0.82
C ASP A 119 -5.93 9.44 -0.55
N ARG A 120 -5.04 8.44 -0.57
CA ARG A 120 -3.60 8.66 -0.41
C ARG A 120 -3.02 9.44 -1.60
N PHE A 121 -3.45 9.11 -2.81
CA PHE A 121 -3.08 9.84 -4.03
C PHE A 121 -3.60 11.28 -4.01
N ASN A 122 -4.86 11.48 -3.64
CA ASN A 122 -5.47 12.80 -3.46
C ASN A 122 -4.70 13.63 -2.43
N SER A 123 -4.30 13.03 -1.31
CA SER A 123 -3.48 13.69 -0.28
C SER A 123 -2.12 14.15 -0.83
N CYS A 124 -1.49 13.35 -1.69
CA CYS A 124 -0.24 13.73 -2.37
C CYS A 124 -0.46 14.89 -3.35
N ILE A 125 -1.50 14.82 -4.19
CA ILE A 125 -1.90 15.90 -5.10
C ILE A 125 -2.18 17.18 -4.31
N GLN A 126 -2.85 17.08 -3.17
CA GLN A 126 -3.14 18.25 -2.34
C GLN A 126 -1.85 18.94 -1.88
N LYS A 127 -0.93 18.18 -1.30
CA LYS A 127 0.35 18.69 -0.77
C LYS A 127 1.27 19.28 -1.84
N ILE A 128 1.32 18.64 -3.01
CA ILE A 128 2.27 18.99 -4.07
C ILE A 128 1.69 20.06 -5.01
N ILE A 129 0.38 20.02 -5.29
CA ILE A 129 -0.24 20.80 -6.35
C ILE A 129 -1.28 21.79 -5.78
N THR A 130 -2.36 21.28 -5.18
CA THR A 130 -3.53 22.15 -4.93
C THR A 130 -3.29 23.15 -3.81
N ILE A 131 -2.58 22.77 -2.73
CA ILE A 131 -2.30 23.65 -1.59
C ILE A 131 -1.32 24.76 -2.01
N PRO A 132 -0.17 24.46 -2.67
CA PRO A 132 0.71 25.51 -3.18
C PRO A 132 0.01 26.47 -4.15
N ALA A 133 -0.81 25.95 -5.06
CA ALA A 133 -1.58 26.79 -6.00
C ALA A 133 -2.49 27.77 -5.26
N ALA A 134 -3.26 27.30 -4.28
CA ALA A 134 -4.14 28.15 -3.48
C ALA A 134 -3.37 29.20 -2.66
N LEU A 135 -2.22 28.85 -2.07
CA LEU A 135 -1.37 29.79 -1.32
C LEU A 135 -0.79 30.89 -2.24
N GLN A 136 -0.64 30.60 -3.53
CA GLN A 136 -0.22 31.55 -4.56
C GLN A 136 -1.40 32.28 -5.22
N ASN A 137 -2.63 32.14 -4.69
CA ASN A 137 -3.88 32.67 -5.25
C ASN A 137 -4.16 32.20 -6.70
N ILE A 138 -3.66 31.02 -7.07
CA ILE A 138 -3.97 30.37 -8.34
C ILE A 138 -5.18 29.46 -8.13
N ARG A 139 -6.13 29.48 -9.07
CA ARG A 139 -7.30 28.57 -9.05
C ARG A 139 -6.84 27.12 -9.05
N ASN A 140 -7.61 26.25 -8.40
CA ASN A 140 -7.27 24.83 -8.30
C ASN A 140 -7.05 24.22 -9.71
N PRO A 141 -5.80 23.81 -10.05
CA PRO A 141 -5.48 23.26 -11.36
C PRO A 141 -6.01 21.82 -11.54
N VAL A 142 -6.40 21.15 -10.45
CA VAL A 142 -6.96 19.79 -10.48
C VAL A 142 -8.34 19.79 -9.77
N PRO A 143 -9.42 20.20 -10.45
CA PRO A 143 -10.75 20.33 -9.84
C PRO A 143 -11.33 19.01 -9.27
N ARG A 144 -10.85 17.86 -9.75
CA ARG A 144 -11.24 16.53 -9.23
C ARG A 144 -10.75 16.28 -7.81
N VAL A 145 -9.70 16.99 -7.38
CA VAL A 145 -9.14 16.90 -6.03
C VAL A 145 -9.40 18.23 -5.34
N SER A 146 -10.41 18.26 -4.48
CA SER A 146 -10.76 19.43 -3.69
C SER A 146 -9.63 19.80 -2.71
N HIS A 147 -9.57 21.09 -2.36
CA HIS A 147 -8.73 21.53 -1.25
C HIS A 147 -9.17 20.86 0.05
N PRO A 148 -8.24 20.65 1.00
CA PRO A 148 -8.62 20.19 2.33
C PRO A 148 -9.48 21.23 3.05
N ASP A 149 -10.39 20.76 3.92
CA ASP A 149 -11.42 21.60 4.56
C ASP A 149 -10.87 22.84 5.27
N TRP A 150 -9.73 22.70 5.95
CA TRP A 150 -9.08 23.82 6.65
C TRP A 150 -8.64 24.93 5.68
N LEU A 151 -8.25 24.59 4.45
CA LEU A 151 -7.86 25.55 3.43
C LEU A 151 -9.10 26.15 2.77
N HIS A 152 -10.12 25.33 2.54
CA HIS A 152 -11.36 25.82 1.95
C HIS A 152 -12.04 26.88 2.83
N LYS A 153 -12.10 26.65 4.16
CA LYS A 153 -12.63 27.63 5.12
C LYS A 153 -11.89 28.97 5.05
N ARG A 154 -10.55 28.93 5.06
CA ARG A 154 -9.70 30.13 4.95
C ARG A 154 -9.88 30.90 3.65
N LEU A 155 -10.25 30.24 2.56
CA LEU A 155 -10.49 30.89 1.26
C LEU A 155 -11.89 31.49 1.17
N VAL A 156 -12.88 30.96 1.90
CA VAL A 156 -14.26 31.48 1.94
C VAL A 156 -14.39 32.67 2.90
N GLU A 157 -13.60 32.69 3.97
CA GLU A 157 -13.54 33.80 4.93
C GLU A 157 -12.82 35.06 4.39
N LYS A 158 -12.26 34.98 3.19
CA LYS A 158 -11.51 36.05 2.53
C LYS A 158 -12.35 36.74 1.46
#